data_AF-A0A352IS42-F1
#
_entry.id   AF-A0A352IS42-F1
#
_cell.length_a   1.000
_cell.length_b   1.000
_cell.length_c   1.000
_cell.angle_alpha   90.00
_cell.angle_beta   90.00
_cell.angle_gamma   90.00
#
_symmetry.space_group_name_H-M   'P 1'
#
loop_
_entity.id
_entity.type
_entity.pdbx_description
1 polymer ?
#
loop_
_entity_poly.entity_id
_entity_poly.type
_entity_poly.pdbx_seq_one_letter_code
_entity_poly.pdbx_strand_id
1 'polypeptide(L)'
;QQKPRLLNWLSSPAVLVDSAVMASCAVPGIFPPVVLQARESNGRRNTSVPYMPTESWIDGSVHGDLPLMRMARLHNVNKTIVSQANPHVVPFISHHDQSGVTAWAKRAAVSLAHGQIATALKLTKQSPHPGIIRPLIEQAYAMTSQQYLGDINIHFPPKASLYRKVLSNPSPEDLEMYINLGEQATWPRLAMIKDQTRISRAFDRCIARLEQELEQEAAEQTATPL
;
A
#
# COMPACT_ATOMS: atom_id res chain seq x y z
N GLN A 1 0.02 -10.42 20.21
CA GLN A 1 0.35 -10.02 18.83
C GLN A 1 -0.71 -9.03 18.36
N GLN A 2 -0.31 -7.82 18.02
CA GLN A 2 -1.22 -6.80 17.47
C GLN A 2 -1.56 -7.17 16.02
N LYS A 3 -2.83 -7.04 15.64
CA LYS A 3 -3.26 -7.31 14.25
C LYS A 3 -3.08 -6.02 13.43
N PRO A 4 -2.59 -6.11 12.18
CA PRO A 4 -2.53 -4.95 11.31
C PRO A 4 -3.92 -4.34 11.14
N ARG A 5 -4.02 -3.02 11.36
CA ARG A 5 -5.26 -2.25 11.32
C ARG A 5 -5.22 -1.31 10.13
N LEU A 6 -6.34 -1.23 9.42
CA LEU A 6 -6.53 -0.28 8.33
C LEU A 6 -7.35 0.90 8.86
N LEU A 7 -6.72 2.06 8.90
CA LEU A 7 -7.34 3.31 9.34
C LEU A 7 -7.98 3.99 8.13
N ASN A 8 -9.29 4.22 8.17
CA ASN A 8 -10.01 5.00 7.17
C ASN A 8 -11.14 5.80 7.83
N TRP A 9 -11.84 6.62 7.04
CA TRP A 9 -12.94 7.44 7.55
C TRP A 9 -14.13 6.60 8.06
N LEU A 10 -14.25 5.33 7.64
CA LEU A 10 -15.31 4.43 8.09
C LEU A 10 -14.98 3.77 9.43
N SER A 11 -13.73 3.33 9.61
CA SER A 11 -13.28 2.54 10.74
C SER A 11 -12.70 3.38 11.87
N SER A 12 -12.20 4.58 11.56
CA SER A 12 -11.47 5.45 12.49
C SER A 12 -11.61 6.94 12.11
N PRO A 13 -12.84 7.49 12.06
CA PRO A 13 -13.10 8.88 11.63
C PRO A 13 -12.49 9.94 12.54
N ALA A 14 -12.26 9.60 13.81
CA ALA A 14 -11.75 10.52 14.81
C ALA A 14 -10.21 10.63 14.80
N VAL A 15 -9.49 9.68 14.20
CA VAL A 15 -8.03 9.63 14.24
C VAL A 15 -7.42 10.78 13.43
N LEU A 16 -6.39 11.41 14.00
CA LEU A 16 -5.65 12.47 13.33
C LEU A 16 -4.73 11.89 12.26
N VAL A 17 -4.77 12.50 11.07
CA VAL A 17 -4.02 12.04 9.88
C VAL A 17 -2.51 12.11 10.11
N ASP A 18 -2.01 13.14 10.79
CA ASP A 18 -0.59 13.28 11.13
C ASP A 18 -0.09 12.11 11.99
N SER A 19 -0.83 11.74 13.03
CA SER A 19 -0.51 10.62 13.92
C SER A 19 -0.59 9.28 13.20
N ALA A 20 -1.56 9.13 12.28
CA ALA A 20 -1.69 7.94 11.45
C ALA A 20 -0.52 7.81 10.46
N VAL A 21 -0.09 8.91 9.84
CA VAL A 21 1.08 8.94 8.94
C VAL A 21 2.35 8.61 9.72
N MET A 22 2.58 9.21 10.89
CA MET A 22 3.73 8.90 11.74
C MET A 22 3.75 7.42 12.16
N ALA A 23 2.61 6.86 12.56
CA ALA A 23 2.48 5.45 12.88
C ALA A 23 2.75 4.54 11.68
N SER A 24 2.28 4.92 10.49
CA SER A 24 2.52 4.17 9.25
C SER A 24 3.98 4.22 8.81
N CYS A 25 4.74 5.26 9.16
CA CYS A 25 6.15 5.38 8.81
C CYS A 25 7.09 4.92 9.94
N ALA A 26 6.56 4.40 11.05
CA ALA A 26 7.33 4.00 12.23
C ALA A 26 8.06 2.65 12.02
N VAL A 27 9.08 2.66 11.15
CA VAL A 27 9.89 1.46 10.84
C VAL A 27 10.69 1.05 12.08
N PRO A 28 10.55 -0.20 12.58
CA PRO A 28 11.30 -0.69 13.72
C PRO A 28 12.81 -0.51 13.52
N GLY A 29 13.47 0.14 14.48
CA GLY A 29 14.91 0.40 14.46
C GLY A 29 15.32 1.73 13.83
N ILE A 30 14.44 2.40 13.08
CA ILE A 30 14.66 3.76 12.56
C ILE A 30 13.85 4.78 13.37
N PHE A 31 12.58 4.50 13.60
CA PHE A 31 11.65 5.38 14.31
C PHE A 31 11.01 4.68 15.52
N PRO A 32 10.71 5.40 16.61
CA PRO A 32 10.03 4.83 17.76
C PRO A 32 8.56 4.49 17.44
N PRO A 33 7.96 3.50 18.11
CA PRO A 33 6.53 3.22 18.00
C PRO A 33 5.67 4.43 18.36
N VAL A 34 4.59 4.66 17.62
CA VAL A 34 3.74 5.86 17.74
C VAL A 34 2.38 5.51 18.33
N VAL A 35 1.88 6.32 19.26
CA VAL A 35 0.51 6.22 19.80
C VAL A 35 -0.42 7.07 18.94
N LEU A 36 -1.52 6.49 18.45
CA LEU A 36 -2.50 7.19 17.62
C LEU A 36 -3.23 8.26 18.44
N GLN A 37 -3.44 9.41 17.83
CA GLN A 37 -4.19 10.52 18.42
C GLN A 37 -5.53 10.68 17.71
N ALA A 38 -6.54 11.11 18.44
CA ALA A 38 -7.88 11.39 17.94
C ALA A 38 -8.30 12.81 18.29
N ARG A 39 -9.15 13.39 17.45
CA ARG A 39 -9.80 14.67 17.69
C ARG A 39 -10.72 14.57 18.89
N GLU A 40 -10.60 15.54 19.78
CA GLU A 40 -11.52 15.67 20.90
C GLU A 40 -12.93 16.09 20.41
N SER A 41 -13.97 15.45 20.95
CA SER A 41 -15.36 15.67 20.55
C SER A 41 -15.96 17.00 21.04
N ASN A 42 -15.26 17.69 21.95
CA ASN A 42 -15.72 18.92 22.61
C ASN A 42 -15.53 20.21 21.79
N GLY A 43 -15.16 20.10 20.50
CA GLY A 43 -15.08 21.24 19.59
C GLY A 43 -13.90 22.19 19.82
N ARG A 44 -13.01 21.90 20.78
CA ARG A 44 -11.76 22.64 20.93
C ARG A 44 -10.81 22.26 19.81
N ARG A 45 -10.73 23.13 18.78
CA ARG A 45 -9.67 23.07 17.78
C ARG A 45 -8.33 23.02 18.52
N ASN A 46 -7.53 21.99 18.23
CA ASN A 46 -6.17 21.75 18.74
C ASN A 46 -6.02 20.95 20.05
N THR A 47 -7.06 20.29 20.56
CA THR A 47 -6.86 19.29 21.62
C THR A 47 -7.01 17.88 21.04
N SER A 48 -5.98 17.06 21.24
CA SER A 48 -5.91 15.68 20.81
C SER A 48 -5.89 14.74 22.02
N VAL A 49 -6.63 13.64 21.92
CA VAL A 49 -6.69 12.59 22.95
C VAL A 49 -6.10 11.30 22.37
N PRO A 50 -5.45 10.46 23.18
CA PRO A 50 -4.95 9.18 22.69
C PRO A 50 -6.13 8.31 22.26
N TYR A 51 -6.13 7.87 21.00
CA TYR A 51 -7.20 7.01 20.45
C TYR A 51 -7.20 5.63 21.12
N MET A 52 -5.99 5.12 21.43
CA MET A 52 -5.76 3.86 22.14
C MET A 52 -4.51 3.99 23.01
N PRO A 53 -4.63 4.49 24.26
CA PRO A 53 -3.47 4.86 25.08
C PRO A 53 -2.58 3.67 25.46
N THR A 54 -3.12 2.46 25.45
CA THR A 54 -2.40 1.22 25.77
C THR A 54 -1.71 0.58 24.56
N GLU A 55 -1.91 1.12 23.35
CA GLU A 55 -1.39 0.53 22.11
C GLU A 55 -0.46 1.49 21.37
N SER A 56 0.76 1.04 21.12
CA SER A 56 1.70 1.67 20.20
C SER A 56 1.72 0.95 18.86
N TRP A 57 1.87 1.71 17.77
CA TRP A 57 1.83 1.23 16.40
C TRP A 57 3.19 1.36 15.74
N ILE A 58 3.49 0.41 14.86
CA ILE A 58 4.69 0.35 14.02
C ILE A 58 4.27 0.28 12.55
N ASP A 59 5.21 0.52 11.65
CA ASP A 59 4.97 0.50 10.20
C ASP A 59 4.26 -0.80 9.75
N GLY A 60 3.23 -0.63 8.93
CA GLY A 60 2.45 -1.70 8.33
C GLY A 60 3.27 -2.60 7.41
N SER A 61 4.37 -2.10 6.84
CA SER A 61 5.26 -2.88 5.96
C SER A 61 5.85 -4.12 6.64
N VAL A 62 6.00 -4.08 7.97
CA VAL A 62 6.58 -5.15 8.79
C VAL A 62 5.69 -6.40 8.80
N HIS A 63 4.38 -6.23 8.69
CA HIS A 63 3.39 -7.30 8.73
C HIS A 63 2.70 -7.55 7.36
N GLY A 64 2.89 -6.65 6.39
CA GLY A 64 2.46 -6.79 5.01
C GLY A 64 2.03 -5.46 4.40
N ASP A 65 2.71 -5.01 3.33
CA ASP A 65 2.58 -3.62 2.84
C ASP A 65 1.14 -3.22 2.46
N LEU A 66 0.33 -4.12 1.89
CA LEU A 66 -0.94 -3.75 1.26
C LEU A 66 -2.05 -4.77 1.56
N PRO A 67 -3.01 -4.46 2.45
CA PRO A 67 -4.15 -5.35 2.75
C PRO A 67 -5.23 -5.24 1.66
N LEU A 68 -4.91 -5.64 0.42
CA LEU A 68 -5.77 -5.48 -0.77
C LEU A 68 -7.17 -6.07 -0.57
N MET A 69 -7.29 -7.26 0.01
CA MET A 69 -8.60 -7.88 0.28
C MET A 69 -9.45 -7.08 1.26
N ARG A 70 -8.82 -6.42 2.25
CA ARG A 70 -9.54 -5.61 3.25
C ARG A 70 -9.97 -4.28 2.63
N MET A 71 -9.10 -3.67 1.81
CA MET A 71 -9.44 -2.47 1.03
C MET A 71 -10.57 -2.74 0.05
N ALA A 72 -10.51 -3.84 -0.70
CA ALA A 72 -11.55 -4.24 -1.65
C ALA A 72 -12.90 -4.43 -0.96
N ARG A 73 -12.93 -5.02 0.23
CA ARG A 73 -14.17 -5.19 1.02
C ARG A 73 -14.71 -3.88 1.60
N LEU A 74 -13.84 -3.00 2.10
CA LEU A 74 -14.28 -1.75 2.74
C LEU A 74 -14.74 -0.70 1.73
N HIS A 75 -14.11 -0.66 0.56
CA HIS A 75 -14.36 0.36 -0.46
C HIS A 75 -15.05 -0.20 -1.70
N ASN A 76 -15.49 -1.47 -1.67
CA ASN A 76 -16.11 -2.16 -2.79
C ASN A 76 -15.31 -2.02 -4.10
N VAL A 77 -13.98 -2.14 -4.00
CA VAL A 77 -13.06 -1.92 -5.13
C VAL A 77 -12.82 -3.24 -5.85
N ASN A 78 -12.97 -3.23 -7.18
CA ASN A 78 -12.77 -4.38 -8.05
C ASN A 78 -11.39 -4.42 -8.73
N LYS A 79 -10.72 -3.27 -8.84
CA LYS A 79 -9.47 -3.09 -9.57
C LYS A 79 -8.52 -2.20 -8.79
N THR A 80 -7.26 -2.61 -8.72
CA THR A 80 -6.24 -1.94 -7.91
C THR A 80 -5.03 -1.54 -8.73
N ILE A 81 -4.63 -0.28 -8.59
CA ILE A 81 -3.37 0.25 -9.12
C ILE A 81 -2.45 0.42 -7.92
N VAL A 82 -1.33 -0.30 -7.92
CA VAL A 82 -0.39 -0.34 -6.81
C VAL A 82 0.92 0.29 -7.27
N SER A 83 1.34 1.35 -6.59
CA SER A 83 2.69 1.91 -6.73
C SER A 83 3.57 1.35 -5.62
N GLN A 84 4.58 0.58 -5.99
CA GLN A 84 5.50 -0.06 -5.06
C GLN A 84 6.81 0.71 -5.03
N ALA A 85 6.98 1.48 -3.96
CA ALA A 85 8.21 2.21 -3.66
C ALA A 85 9.14 1.42 -2.71
N ASN A 86 8.67 0.33 -2.12
CA ASN A 86 9.40 -0.39 -1.08
C ASN A 86 10.57 -1.22 -1.66
N PRO A 87 11.83 -1.00 -1.19
CA PRO A 87 13.03 -1.65 -1.74
C PRO A 87 13.05 -3.16 -1.58
N HIS A 88 12.36 -3.68 -0.56
CA HIS A 88 12.40 -5.10 -0.20
C HIS A 88 11.57 -5.99 -1.13
N VAL A 89 10.63 -5.41 -1.89
CA VAL A 89 9.76 -6.16 -2.83
C VAL A 89 10.46 -6.33 -4.19
N VAL A 90 11.38 -5.42 -4.53
CA VAL A 90 12.11 -5.36 -5.82
C VAL A 90 12.91 -6.63 -6.17
N PRO A 91 13.63 -7.31 -5.27
CA PRO A 91 14.33 -8.55 -5.60
C PRO A 91 13.40 -9.76 -5.79
N PHE A 92 12.14 -9.69 -5.33
CA PHE A 92 11.18 -10.81 -5.35
C PHE A 92 10.07 -10.66 -6.40
N ILE A 93 9.89 -9.49 -6.99
CA ILE A 93 8.98 -9.30 -8.13
C ILE A 93 9.62 -9.91 -9.37
N SER A 94 9.17 -11.13 -9.68
CA SER A 94 9.42 -11.74 -10.97
C SER A 94 8.74 -10.88 -12.04
N HIS A 95 9.51 -10.13 -12.83
CA HIS A 95 8.99 -9.40 -13.98
C HIS A 95 8.19 -10.37 -14.88
N HIS A 96 6.88 -10.22 -14.90
CA HIS A 96 5.99 -11.03 -15.74
C HIS A 96 6.18 -10.72 -17.23
N ASP A 97 6.81 -9.58 -17.55
CA ASP A 97 6.98 -9.05 -18.91
C ASP A 97 8.34 -9.35 -19.58
N GLN A 98 9.19 -10.22 -19.01
CA GLN A 98 10.44 -10.62 -19.68
C GLN A 98 10.31 -12.03 -20.29
N SER A 99 10.11 -12.11 -21.60
CA SER A 99 10.30 -13.33 -22.37
C SER A 99 11.79 -13.48 -22.73
N GLY A 100 12.44 -14.54 -22.26
CA GLY A 100 13.86 -14.80 -22.55
C GLY A 100 14.54 -15.78 -21.58
N VAL A 101 15.73 -16.25 -21.96
CA VAL A 101 16.54 -17.22 -21.20
C VAL A 101 16.94 -16.69 -19.82
N THR A 102 17.13 -15.38 -19.70
CA THR A 102 17.45 -14.68 -18.44
C THR A 102 16.27 -14.69 -17.46
N ALA A 103 15.03 -14.62 -17.95
CA ALA A 103 13.83 -14.73 -17.13
C ALA A 103 13.61 -16.17 -16.65
N TRP A 104 13.91 -17.17 -17.48
CA TRP A 104 13.91 -18.57 -17.07
C TRP A 104 14.97 -18.84 -16.00
N ALA A 105 16.20 -18.36 -16.18
CA ALA A 105 17.27 -18.50 -15.20
C ALA A 105 16.93 -17.80 -13.86
N LYS A 106 16.32 -16.60 -13.90
CA LYS A 106 15.81 -15.93 -12.70
C LYS A 106 14.68 -16.71 -12.03
N ARG A 107 13.72 -17.26 -12.80
CA ARG A 107 12.65 -18.12 -12.25
C ARG A 107 13.22 -19.40 -11.64
N ALA A 108 14.23 -20.00 -12.25
CA ALA A 108 14.91 -21.17 -11.72
C ALA A 108 15.66 -20.83 -10.41
N ALA A 109 16.39 -19.71 -10.36
CA ALA A 109 17.07 -19.26 -9.16
C ALA A 109 16.09 -18.92 -8.02
N VAL A 110 14.98 -18.23 -8.32
CA VAL A 110 13.91 -17.94 -7.35
C VAL A 110 13.23 -19.23 -6.87
N SER A 111 12.96 -20.17 -7.78
CA SER A 111 12.38 -21.47 -7.43
C SER A 111 13.31 -22.30 -6.55
N LEU A 112 14.61 -22.31 -6.84
CA LEU A 112 15.63 -22.97 -6.03
C LEU A 112 15.77 -22.30 -4.64
N ALA A 113 15.76 -20.97 -4.58
CA ALA A 113 15.77 -20.23 -3.33
C ALA A 113 14.49 -20.51 -2.50
N HIS A 114 13.32 -20.51 -3.13
CA HIS A 114 12.06 -20.91 -2.49
C HIS A 114 12.09 -22.34 -1.98
N GLY A 115 12.65 -23.27 -2.76
CA GLY A 115 12.84 -24.67 -2.36
C GLY A 115 13.77 -24.82 -1.16
N GLN A 116 14.88 -24.09 -1.13
CA GLN A 116 15.81 -24.12 -0.01
C GLN A 116 15.24 -23.48 1.25
N ILE A 117 14.52 -22.35 1.14
CA ILE A 117 13.83 -21.72 2.26
C ILE A 117 12.73 -22.62 2.81
N ALA A 118 11.93 -23.26 1.94
CA ALA A 118 10.91 -24.22 2.35
C ALA A 118 11.49 -25.45 3.04
N THR A 119 12.67 -25.91 2.59
CA THR A 119 13.39 -27.03 3.20
C THR A 119 13.98 -26.65 4.55
N ALA A 120 14.59 -25.46 4.66
CA ALA A 120 15.07 -24.90 5.91
C ALA A 120 13.92 -24.73 6.92
N LEU A 121 12.75 -24.26 6.48
CA LEU A 121 11.56 -24.14 7.33
C LEU A 121 11.06 -25.51 7.82
N LYS A 122 11.09 -26.55 6.97
CA LYS A 122 10.74 -27.93 7.36
C LYS A 122 11.71 -28.52 8.38
N LEU A 123 13.02 -28.31 8.20
CA LEU A 123 14.05 -28.74 9.15
C LEU A 123 13.94 -28.01 10.49
N THR A 124 13.61 -26.72 10.45
CA THR A 124 13.40 -25.91 11.67
C THR A 124 12.14 -26.34 12.43
N LYS A 125 11.09 -26.82 11.74
CA LYS A 125 9.88 -27.40 12.38
C LYS A 125 10.15 -28.70 13.15
N GLN A 126 11.23 -29.40 12.85
CA GLN A 126 11.63 -30.65 13.53
C GLN A 126 12.62 -30.41 14.69
N SER A 127 13.11 -29.18 14.88
CA SER A 127 14.05 -28.85 15.95
C SER A 127 13.31 -28.49 17.27
N PRO A 128 13.69 -29.05 18.42
CA PRO A 128 12.99 -28.90 19.70
C PRO A 128 13.26 -27.56 20.42
N HIS A 129 14.04 -26.65 19.84
CA HIS A 129 14.33 -25.35 20.43
C HIS A 129 13.79 -24.20 19.55
N PRO A 130 12.77 -23.46 20.02
CA PRO A 130 12.24 -22.29 19.30
C PRO A 130 13.20 -21.11 19.49
N GLY A 131 14.33 -21.15 18.78
CA GLY A 131 15.25 -20.02 18.72
C GLY A 131 14.70 -18.86 17.89
N ILE A 132 15.24 -17.67 18.15
CA ILE A 132 14.99 -16.35 17.50
C ILE A 132 14.98 -16.42 15.95
N ILE A 133 15.58 -17.47 15.39
CA ILE A 133 15.70 -17.71 13.95
C ILE A 133 14.36 -18.11 13.32
N ARG A 134 13.47 -18.81 14.04
CA ARG A 134 12.17 -19.24 13.51
C ARG A 134 11.27 -18.07 13.07
N PRO A 135 11.00 -17.05 13.92
CA PRO A 135 10.19 -15.90 13.49
C PRO A 135 10.86 -15.13 12.35
N LEU A 136 12.20 -15.08 12.30
CA LEU A 136 12.91 -14.42 11.20
C LEU A 136 12.71 -15.15 9.86
N ILE A 137 12.77 -16.49 9.85
CA ILE A 137 12.52 -17.29 8.64
C ILE A 137 11.04 -17.26 8.24
N GLU A 138 10.12 -17.35 9.21
CA GLU A 138 8.68 -17.21 8.94
C GLU A 138 8.35 -15.81 8.38
N GLN A 139 9.00 -14.76 8.90
CA GLN A 139 8.89 -13.39 8.37
C GLN A 139 9.49 -13.28 6.97
N ALA A 140 10.68 -13.84 6.72
CA ALA A 140 11.27 -13.87 5.40
C ALA A 140 10.40 -14.63 4.39
N TYR A 141 9.81 -15.76 4.77
CA TYR A 141 8.88 -16.52 3.92
C TYR A 141 7.56 -15.80 3.69
N ALA A 142 7.01 -15.12 4.71
CA ALA A 142 5.82 -14.28 4.56
C ALA A 142 6.08 -13.13 3.58
N MET A 143 7.26 -12.50 3.67
CA MET A 143 7.68 -11.43 2.76
C MET A 143 7.85 -11.94 1.31
N THR A 144 8.33 -13.17 1.10
CA THR A 144 8.52 -13.73 -0.26
C THR A 144 7.27 -14.37 -0.88
N SER A 145 6.35 -14.87 -0.06
CA SER A 145 5.11 -15.51 -0.51
C SER A 145 3.93 -14.55 -0.66
N GLN A 146 4.07 -13.31 -0.15
CA GLN A 146 3.04 -12.30 -0.31
C GLN A 146 2.87 -11.93 -1.78
N GLN A 147 1.66 -12.16 -2.29
CA GLN A 147 1.21 -11.73 -3.61
C GLN A 147 1.08 -10.20 -3.62
N TYR A 148 2.20 -9.51 -3.73
CA TYR A 148 2.31 -8.08 -3.98
C TYR A 148 1.93 -7.74 -5.44
N LEU A 149 0.83 -8.30 -5.94
CA LEU A 149 0.36 -8.13 -7.30
C LEU A 149 -1.05 -7.55 -7.25
N GLY A 150 -1.15 -6.22 -7.30
CA GLY A 150 -2.38 -5.58 -7.76
C GLY A 150 -2.61 -5.86 -9.24
N ASP A 151 -3.75 -5.43 -9.79
CA ASP A 151 -4.06 -5.58 -11.22
C ASP A 151 -3.06 -4.81 -12.10
N ILE A 152 -2.60 -3.66 -11.61
CA ILE A 152 -1.55 -2.85 -12.25
C ILE A 152 -0.49 -2.54 -11.20
N ASN A 153 0.73 -3.01 -11.42
CA ASN A 153 1.87 -2.71 -10.54
C ASN A 153 2.82 -1.73 -11.23
N ILE A 154 3.08 -0.61 -10.58
CA ILE A 154 4.05 0.40 -10.98
C ILE A 154 5.21 0.28 -10.01
N HIS A 155 6.41 0.05 -10.53
CA HIS A 155 7.60 -0.17 -9.72
C HIS A 155 8.58 0.97 -9.89
N PHE A 156 9.20 1.36 -8.79
CA PHE A 156 10.30 2.29 -8.82
C PHE A 156 11.55 1.65 -9.47
N PRO A 157 12.32 2.39 -10.28
CA PRO A 157 13.49 1.82 -10.97
C PRO A 157 14.50 1.21 -9.97
N PRO A 158 15.12 0.05 -10.29
CA PRO A 158 15.97 -0.70 -9.37
C PRO A 158 17.39 -0.10 -9.26
N LYS A 159 17.52 1.18 -8.91
CA LYS A 159 18.82 1.82 -8.65
C LYS A 159 19.07 1.89 -7.14
N ALA A 160 20.02 1.10 -6.63
CA ALA A 160 20.33 1.01 -5.20
C ALA A 160 20.65 2.37 -4.53
N SER A 161 21.27 3.29 -5.26
CA SER A 161 21.57 4.64 -4.78
C SER A 161 20.31 5.48 -4.49
N LEU A 162 19.23 5.28 -5.25
CA LEU A 162 17.97 5.97 -5.04
C LEU A 162 17.26 5.47 -3.77
N TYR A 163 17.28 4.16 -3.53
CA TYR A 163 16.68 3.57 -2.32
C TYR A 163 17.37 4.00 -1.03
N ARG A 164 18.70 4.21 -1.06
CA ARG A 164 19.41 4.76 0.11
C ARG A 164 18.98 6.19 0.42
N LYS A 165 18.70 7.00 -0.61
CA LYS A 165 18.18 8.36 -0.45
C LYS A 165 16.72 8.37 0.06
N VAL A 166 15.90 7.40 -0.33
CA VAL A 166 14.49 7.27 0.13
C VAL A 166 14.39 7.08 1.65
N LEU A 167 15.40 6.47 2.28
CA LEU A 167 15.46 6.31 3.75
C LEU A 167 15.91 7.59 4.49
N SER A 168 16.28 8.64 3.76
CA SER A 168 16.69 9.94 4.30
C SER A 168 15.62 10.98 4.00
N ASN A 169 15.62 12.10 4.75
CA ASN A 169 14.71 13.20 4.45
C ASN A 169 15.04 13.77 3.05
N PRO A 170 14.10 13.74 2.08
CA PRO A 170 14.38 14.16 0.72
C PRO A 170 14.57 15.68 0.62
N SER A 171 15.52 16.12 -0.22
CA SER A 171 15.59 17.53 -0.63
C SER A 171 14.49 17.85 -1.66
N PRO A 172 14.16 19.14 -1.90
CA PRO A 172 13.24 19.53 -2.96
C PRO A 172 13.64 18.99 -4.34
N GLU A 173 14.93 18.95 -4.64
CA GLU A 173 15.47 18.41 -5.90
C GLU A 173 15.31 16.89 -5.96
N ASP A 174 15.53 16.19 -4.84
CA ASP A 174 15.29 14.75 -4.78
C ASP A 174 13.79 14.42 -4.99
N LEU A 175 12.89 15.25 -4.46
CA LEU A 175 11.44 15.11 -4.66
C LEU A 175 11.05 15.25 -6.13
N GLU A 176 11.55 16.28 -6.83
CA GLU A 176 11.31 16.48 -8.26
C GLU A 176 11.84 15.29 -9.08
N MET A 177 13.03 14.79 -8.74
CA MET A 177 13.58 13.58 -9.34
C MET A 177 12.66 12.36 -9.10
N TYR A 178 12.14 12.17 -7.89
CA TYR A 178 11.24 11.05 -7.59
C TYR A 178 9.92 11.12 -8.36
N ILE A 179 9.36 12.32 -8.52
CA ILE A 179 8.15 12.56 -9.33
C ILE A 179 8.43 12.16 -10.78
N ASN A 180 9.51 12.68 -11.38
CA ASN A 180 9.89 12.38 -12.76
C ASN A 180 10.10 10.88 -13.01
N LEU A 181 10.71 10.17 -12.05
CA LEU A 181 10.90 8.72 -12.14
C LEU A 181 9.57 7.96 -12.00
N GLY A 182 8.66 8.43 -11.15
CA GLY A 182 7.31 7.88 -11.00
C GLY A 182 6.48 8.04 -12.29
N GLU A 183 6.58 9.18 -12.95
CA GLU A 183 5.94 9.42 -14.26
C GLU A 183 6.46 8.46 -15.32
N GLN A 184 7.78 8.36 -15.47
CA GLN A 184 8.44 7.45 -16.41
C GLN A 184 8.05 5.98 -16.17
N ALA A 185 7.92 5.56 -14.91
CA ALA A 185 7.48 4.22 -14.55
C ALA A 185 6.00 3.98 -14.89
N THR A 186 5.18 5.03 -14.93
CA THR A 186 3.74 4.97 -15.18
C THR A 186 3.41 4.99 -16.67
N TRP A 187 4.19 5.66 -17.52
CA TRP A 187 3.91 5.79 -18.97
C TRP A 187 3.68 4.45 -19.70
N PRO A 188 4.46 3.37 -19.48
CA PRO A 188 4.20 2.08 -20.12
C PRO A 188 2.87 1.44 -19.70
N ARG A 189 2.35 1.83 -18.52
CA ARG A 189 1.11 1.29 -17.95
C ARG A 189 -0.11 2.16 -18.28
N LEU A 190 0.06 3.32 -18.91
CA LEU A 190 -1.01 4.29 -19.16
C LEU A 190 -2.17 3.70 -19.99
N ALA A 191 -1.85 2.93 -21.03
CA ALA A 191 -2.85 2.26 -21.86
C ALA A 191 -3.68 1.25 -21.05
N MET A 192 -3.01 0.41 -20.26
CA MET A 192 -3.69 -0.55 -19.38
C MET A 192 -4.55 0.15 -18.32
N ILE A 193 -4.06 1.23 -17.72
CA ILE A 193 -4.85 2.06 -16.77
C ILE A 193 -6.10 2.61 -17.47
N LYS A 194 -5.95 3.14 -18.69
CA LYS A 194 -7.06 3.69 -19.47
C LYS A 194 -8.13 2.64 -19.76
N ASP A 195 -7.73 1.44 -20.15
CA ASP A 195 -8.65 0.36 -20.48
C ASP A 195 -9.37 -0.18 -19.25
N GLN A 196 -8.63 -0.43 -18.16
CA GLN A 196 -9.21 -0.98 -16.92
C GLN A 196 -10.16 0.01 -16.22
N THR A 197 -9.94 1.31 -16.38
CA THR A 197 -10.81 2.36 -15.78
C THR A 197 -11.92 2.84 -16.71
N ARG A 198 -11.98 2.36 -17.96
CA ARG A 198 -12.90 2.86 -18.99
C ARG A 198 -14.37 2.76 -18.56
N ILE A 199 -14.74 1.64 -17.95
CA ILE A 199 -16.12 1.37 -17.49
C ILE A 199 -16.48 2.27 -16.31
N SER A 200 -15.62 2.34 -15.28
CA SER A 200 -15.84 3.22 -14.12
C SER A 200 -16.04 4.67 -14.56
N ARG A 201 -15.13 5.17 -15.39
CA ARG A 201 -15.21 6.54 -15.93
C ARG A 201 -16.47 6.78 -16.76
N ALA A 202 -17.01 5.76 -17.41
CA ALA A 202 -18.27 5.87 -18.14
C ALA A 202 -19.45 6.00 -17.17
N PHE A 203 -19.50 5.17 -16.13
CA PHE A 203 -20.51 5.29 -15.08
C PHE A 203 -20.45 6.66 -14.39
N ASP A 204 -19.27 7.13 -14.01
CA ASP A 204 -19.10 8.44 -13.36
C ASP A 204 -19.64 9.58 -14.24
N ARG A 205 -19.39 9.53 -15.56
CA ARG A 205 -19.95 10.50 -16.51
C ARG A 205 -21.48 10.42 -16.62
N CYS A 206 -22.04 9.22 -16.65
CA CYS A 206 -23.49 9.05 -16.72
C CYS A 206 -24.18 9.55 -15.45
N ILE A 207 -23.61 9.25 -14.27
CA ILE A 207 -24.12 9.73 -12.97
C ILE A 207 -24.08 11.26 -12.92
N ALA A 208 -22.94 11.86 -13.23
CA ALA A 208 -22.79 13.33 -13.22
C ALA A 208 -23.78 14.01 -14.18
N ARG A 209 -24.06 13.40 -15.34
CA ARG A 209 -25.07 13.91 -16.27
C ARG A 209 -26.48 13.82 -15.69
N LEU A 210 -26.85 12.70 -15.08
CA LEU A 210 -28.18 12.53 -14.47
C LEU A 210 -28.38 13.48 -13.29
N GLU A 211 -27.34 13.69 -12.46
CA GLU A 211 -27.38 14.67 -11.37
C GLU A 211 -27.62 16.09 -11.89
N GLN A 212 -26.96 16.47 -13.00
CA GLN A 212 -27.20 17.76 -13.65
C GLN A 212 -28.62 17.89 -14.21
N GLU A 213 -29.16 16.85 -14.85
CA GLU A 213 -30.54 16.85 -15.37
C GLU A 213 -31.55 16.98 -14.22
N LEU A 214 -31.34 16.26 -13.10
CA LEU A 214 -32.16 16.37 -11.89
C LEU A 214 -32.11 17.77 -11.25
N GLU A 215 -30.93 18.39 -11.18
CA GLU A 215 -30.77 19.74 -10.67
C GLU A 215 -31.50 20.77 -11.55
N GLN A 216 -31.47 20.59 -12.88
CA GLN A 216 -32.19 21.46 -13.82
C GLN A 216 -33.70 21.32 -13.68
N GLU A 217 -34.23 20.08 -13.61
CA GLU A 217 -35.66 19.84 -13.39
C GLU A 217 -36.15 20.43 -12.06
N ALA A 218 -35.36 20.28 -10.99
CA ALA A 218 -35.67 20.87 -9.69
C ALA A 218 -35.68 22.41 -9.74
N ALA A 219 -34.75 23.02 -10.48
CA ALA A 219 -34.70 24.46 -10.67
C ALA A 219 -35.90 24.99 -11.46
N GLU A 220 -36.31 24.29 -12.52
CA GLU A 220 -37.48 24.65 -13.33
C GLU A 220 -38.81 24.54 -12.54
N GLN A 221 -38.95 23.50 -11.71
CA GLN A 221 -40.09 23.34 -10.82
C GLN A 221 -40.16 24.44 -9.75
N THR A 222 -39.01 24.91 -9.27
CA THR A 222 -38.93 25.99 -8.27
C THR A 222 -39.15 27.37 -8.90
N ALA A 223 -38.84 27.53 -10.20
CA ALA A 223 -38.94 28.79 -10.92
C ALA A 223 -40.34 29.08 -11.48
N THR A 224 -41.29 28.15 -11.40
CA THR A 224 -42.68 28.36 -11.83
C THR A 224 -43.47 28.94 -10.64
N PRO A 225 -43.77 30.25 -10.59
CA PRO A 225 -44.60 30.81 -9.52
C PRO A 225 -46.07 30.48 -9.81
N LEU A 226 -46.85 30.23 -8.75
CA LEU A 226 -48.32 30.13 -8.78
C LEU A 226 -48.96 31.35 -9.46
#